data_AF-A0A3E2NIE7-F1
#
_entry.id   AF-A0A3E2NIE7-F1
#
_cell.length_a   1.000
_cell.length_b   1.000
_cell.length_c   1.000
_cell.angle_alpha   90.00
_cell.angle_beta   90.00
_cell.angle_gamma   90.00
#
_symmetry.space_group_name_H-M   'P 1'
#
loop_
_entity.id
_entity.type
_entity.pdbx_description
1 polymer ?
#
loop_
_entity_poly.entity_id
_entity_poly.type
_entity_poly.pdbx_seq_one_letter_code
_entity_poly.pdbx_strand_id
1 'polypeptide(L)'
;MTVVNLASNYSEVLEGWKAGKAVYTILVVKNGFGGEQMKAVLLTLITISIFFATISTAINYAQGFNDRVLNWYQKKTGEDPETANLKRNKRGALLTLFYIILTWGVSQVGLTSLVSKGLTLVSYINLFTLIIPTVINVLIGWRDGEYSKE
;
A
#
# COMPACT_ATOMS: atom_id res chain seq x y z
N MET A 1 -19.51 -28.78 -22.03
CA MET A 1 -18.27 -28.02 -21.77
C MET A 1 -18.41 -26.68 -22.51
N THR A 2 -18.95 -25.67 -21.83
CA THR A 2 -19.18 -24.35 -22.46
C THR A 2 -17.83 -23.69 -22.61
N VAL A 3 -17.31 -23.71 -23.83
CA VAL A 3 -16.01 -23.12 -24.18
C VAL A 3 -16.04 -21.65 -23.78
N VAL A 4 -15.04 -21.22 -23.02
CA VAL A 4 -14.89 -19.85 -22.53
C VAL A 4 -14.83 -18.90 -23.73
N ASN A 5 -15.92 -18.20 -24.03
CA ASN A 5 -15.97 -17.23 -25.12
C ASN A 5 -15.51 -15.86 -24.63
N LEU A 6 -14.22 -15.74 -24.30
CA LEU A 6 -13.58 -14.46 -24.00
C LEU A 6 -13.69 -13.47 -25.18
N ALA A 7 -13.81 -13.98 -26.41
CA ALA A 7 -13.88 -13.17 -27.62
C ALA A 7 -15.23 -12.43 -27.77
N SER A 8 -16.34 -12.97 -27.25
CA SER A 8 -17.65 -12.30 -27.36
C SER A 8 -17.83 -11.14 -26.39
N ASN A 9 -17.14 -11.15 -25.24
CA ASN A 9 -17.29 -10.15 -24.17
C ASN A 9 -16.07 -9.22 -24.02
N TYR A 10 -15.14 -9.27 -24.99
CA TYR A 10 -13.94 -8.42 -24.98
C TYR A 10 -14.28 -6.92 -25.07
N SER A 11 -15.33 -6.57 -25.84
CA SER A 11 -15.82 -5.19 -25.97
C SER A 11 -16.23 -4.61 -24.63
N GLU A 12 -17.00 -5.35 -23.81
CA GLU A 12 -17.47 -4.88 -22.50
C GLU A 12 -16.33 -4.74 -21.48
N VAL A 13 -15.35 -5.66 -21.51
CA VAL A 13 -14.14 -5.56 -20.66
C VAL A 13 -13.31 -4.34 -21.06
N LEU A 14 -13.12 -4.13 -22.36
CA LEU A 14 -12.35 -3.01 -22.90
C LEU A 14 -13.05 -1.67 -22.65
N GLU A 15 -14.36 -1.58 -22.83
CA GLU A 15 -15.16 -0.39 -22.56
C GLU A 15 -15.19 -0.05 -21.07
N GLY A 16 -15.36 -1.06 -20.19
CA GLY A 16 -15.27 -0.88 -18.75
C GLY A 16 -13.90 -0.38 -18.29
N TRP A 17 -12.82 -0.87 -18.92
CA TRP A 17 -11.45 -0.42 -18.66
C TRP A 17 -11.22 1.01 -19.16
N LYS A 18 -11.61 1.33 -20.40
CA LYS A 18 -11.52 2.69 -20.97
C LYS A 18 -12.33 3.72 -20.18
N ALA A 19 -13.47 3.32 -19.62
CA ALA A 19 -14.31 4.16 -18.78
C ALA A 19 -13.78 4.32 -17.34
N GLY A 20 -12.65 3.70 -16.98
CA GLY A 20 -12.07 3.76 -15.64
C GLY A 20 -12.93 3.12 -14.56
N LYS A 21 -13.89 2.26 -14.93
CA LYS A 21 -14.95 1.77 -14.03
C LYS A 21 -14.52 0.64 -13.11
N ALA A 22 -13.42 -0.08 -13.39
CA ALA A 22 -12.91 -1.14 -12.50
C ALA A 22 -11.50 -1.65 -12.87
N VAL A 23 -10.89 -2.36 -11.92
CA VAL A 23 -9.65 -3.14 -12.10
C VAL A 23 -9.87 -4.24 -13.16
N TYR A 24 -8.97 -4.33 -14.14
CA TYR A 24 -9.06 -5.23 -15.30
C TYR A 24 -9.39 -6.68 -14.91
N THR A 25 -8.76 -7.21 -13.85
CA THR A 25 -9.00 -8.57 -13.34
C THR A 25 -10.45 -8.82 -12.92
N ILE A 26 -11.10 -7.83 -12.30
CA ILE A 26 -12.51 -7.95 -11.88
C ILE A 26 -13.42 -7.93 -13.10
N LEU A 27 -13.12 -7.10 -14.10
CA LEU A 27 -13.88 -7.02 -15.35
C LEU A 27 -13.80 -8.34 -16.14
N VAL A 28 -12.60 -8.94 -16.22
CA VAL A 28 -12.40 -10.24 -16.87
C VAL A 28 -13.18 -11.34 -16.17
N VAL A 29 -13.22 -11.38 -14.84
CA VAL A 29 -14.00 -12.39 -14.11
C VAL A 29 -15.51 -12.16 -14.24
N LYS A 30 -15.96 -10.91 -14.16
CA LYS A 30 -17.39 -10.57 -14.32
C LYS A 30 -17.91 -10.90 -15.72
N ASN A 31 -17.16 -10.56 -16.76
CA ASN A 31 -17.66 -10.58 -18.12
C ASN A 31 -17.09 -11.72 -18.96
N GLY A 32 -15.87 -12.22 -18.69
CA GLY A 32 -15.14 -13.10 -19.60
C GLY A 32 -14.89 -14.53 -19.12
N PHE A 33 -15.05 -14.87 -17.83
CA PHE A 33 -14.57 -16.16 -17.30
C PHE A 33 -15.67 -17.04 -16.65
N GLY A 34 -15.92 -18.21 -17.24
CA GLY A 34 -16.74 -19.29 -16.66
C GLY A 34 -18.25 -19.06 -16.63
N GLY A 35 -19.00 -20.09 -16.19
CA GLY A 35 -20.44 -20.00 -15.91
C GLY A 35 -20.73 -19.20 -14.62
N GLU A 36 -21.98 -18.84 -14.39
CA GLU A 36 -22.41 -17.94 -13.29
C GLU A 36 -21.91 -18.38 -11.91
N GLN A 37 -21.94 -19.69 -11.62
CA GLN A 37 -21.44 -20.24 -10.35
C GLN A 37 -19.91 -20.07 -10.18
N MET A 38 -19.14 -20.19 -11.26
CA MET A 38 -17.68 -19.99 -11.22
C MET A 38 -17.33 -18.51 -11.00
N LYS A 39 -18.09 -17.60 -11.62
CA LYS A 39 -17.93 -16.15 -11.42
C LYS A 39 -18.13 -15.77 -9.96
N ALA A 40 -19.17 -16.30 -9.32
CA ALA A 40 -19.46 -16.04 -7.91
C ALA A 40 -18.30 -16.49 -7.00
N VAL A 41 -17.76 -17.69 -7.20
CA VAL A 41 -16.64 -18.20 -6.41
C VAL A 41 -15.38 -17.34 -6.60
N LEU A 42 -15.03 -17.02 -7.84
CA LEU A 42 -13.83 -16.23 -8.14
C LEU A 42 -13.93 -14.79 -7.62
N LEU A 43 -15.08 -14.14 -7.75
CA LEU A 43 -15.29 -12.80 -7.20
C LEU A 43 -15.18 -12.79 -5.68
N THR A 44 -15.70 -13.80 -5.01
CA THR A 44 -15.54 -13.95 -3.55
C THR A 44 -14.07 -14.13 -3.18
N LEU A 45 -13.33 -15.00 -3.86
CA LEU A 45 -11.89 -15.20 -3.60
C LEU A 45 -11.07 -13.92 -3.84
N ILE A 46 -11.35 -13.19 -4.91
CA ILE A 46 -10.70 -11.90 -5.21
C ILE A 46 -11.00 -10.90 -4.10
N THR A 47 -12.26 -10.81 -3.66
CA THR A 47 -12.67 -9.88 -2.60
C THR A 47 -11.96 -10.18 -1.28
N ILE A 48 -11.91 -11.46 -0.88
CA ILE A 48 -11.18 -11.91 0.31
C ILE A 48 -9.68 -11.59 0.17
N SER A 49 -9.10 -11.84 -1.00
CA SER A 49 -7.68 -11.59 -1.26
C SER A 49 -7.35 -10.10 -1.16
N ILE A 50 -8.18 -9.23 -1.75
CA ILE A 50 -8.00 -7.77 -1.67
C ILE A 50 -8.14 -7.29 -0.22
N PHE A 51 -9.09 -7.86 0.53
CA PHE A 51 -9.28 -7.54 1.94
C PHE A 51 -8.03 -7.86 2.77
N PHE A 52 -7.49 -9.09 2.66
CA PHE A 52 -6.27 -9.47 3.36
C PHE A 52 -5.02 -8.68 2.89
N ALA A 53 -4.90 -8.44 1.59
CA ALA A 53 -3.79 -7.66 1.03
C ALA A 53 -3.79 -6.22 1.57
N THR A 54 -4.98 -5.62 1.71
CA THR A 54 -5.14 -4.27 2.25
C THR A 54 -4.77 -4.22 3.73
N ILE A 55 -5.23 -5.20 4.53
CA ILE A 55 -4.89 -5.30 5.96
C ILE A 55 -3.38 -5.48 6.16
N SER A 56 -2.76 -6.40 5.42
CA SER A 56 -1.32 -6.64 5.52
C SER A 56 -0.51 -5.37 5.23
N THR A 57 -0.88 -4.65 4.18
CA THR A 57 -0.25 -3.37 3.80
C THR A 57 -0.43 -2.32 4.90
N ALA A 58 -1.65 -2.19 5.43
CA ALA A 58 -1.96 -1.21 6.47
C ALA A 58 -1.17 -1.46 7.77
N ILE A 59 -1.11 -2.71 8.23
CA ILE A 59 -0.38 -3.08 9.45
C ILE A 59 1.12 -2.85 9.29
N ASN A 60 1.71 -3.24 8.16
CA ASN A 60 3.14 -3.06 7.89
C ASN A 60 3.52 -1.57 7.88
N TYR A 61 2.68 -0.70 7.30
CA TYR A 61 2.93 0.73 7.34
C TYR A 61 2.79 1.33 8.74
N ALA A 62 1.79 0.89 9.52
CA ALA A 62 1.62 1.35 10.90
C ALA A 62 2.80 0.95 11.78
N GLN A 63 3.27 -0.29 11.68
CA GLN A 63 4.46 -0.78 12.40
C GLN A 63 5.72 -0.02 11.98
N GLY A 64 5.98 0.09 10.67
CA GLY A 64 7.15 0.82 10.18
C GLY A 64 7.13 2.30 10.51
N PHE A 65 5.96 2.95 10.58
CA PHE A 65 5.84 4.32 11.08
C PHE A 65 6.17 4.39 12.57
N ASN A 66 5.54 3.53 13.36
CA ASN A 66 5.71 3.48 14.81
C ASN A 66 7.18 3.26 15.21
N ASP A 67 7.85 2.29 14.59
CA ASP A 67 9.26 1.98 14.86
C ASP A 67 10.18 3.15 14.51
N ARG A 68 9.96 3.83 13.37
CA ARG A 68 10.75 5.01 12.98
C ARG A 68 10.59 6.16 13.97
N VAL A 69 9.36 6.44 14.40
CA VAL A 69 9.07 7.52 15.36
C VAL A 69 9.66 7.20 16.73
N LEU A 70 9.48 5.96 17.21
CA LEU A 70 10.01 5.53 18.51
C LEU A 70 11.55 5.51 18.52
N ASN A 71 12.19 5.00 17.47
CA ASN A 71 13.64 4.98 17.37
C ASN A 71 14.22 6.41 17.28
N TRP A 72 13.57 7.30 16.53
CA TRP A 72 13.94 8.72 16.48
C TRP A 72 13.79 9.39 17.86
N TYR A 73 12.69 9.12 18.56
CA TYR A 73 12.45 9.64 19.90
C TYR A 73 13.49 9.13 20.90
N GLN A 74 13.81 7.84 20.88
CA GLN A 74 14.83 7.25 21.75
C GLN A 74 16.20 7.89 21.52
N LYS A 75 16.63 8.03 20.25
CA LYS A 75 17.90 8.68 19.89
C LYS A 75 17.95 10.14 20.35
N LYS A 76 16.83 10.85 20.29
CA LYS A 76 16.76 12.26 20.70
C LYS A 76 16.75 12.44 22.22
N THR A 77 16.12 11.54 22.96
CA THR A 77 15.98 11.64 24.41
C THR A 77 17.18 11.04 25.15
N GLY A 78 18.04 10.26 24.47
CA GLY A 78 19.18 9.59 25.09
C GLY A 78 18.76 8.59 26.18
N GLU A 79 17.51 8.08 26.11
CA GLU A 79 16.97 7.15 27.09
C GLU A 79 17.74 5.83 27.06
N ASP A 80 18.04 5.32 28.26
CA ASP A 80 18.63 4.00 28.45
C ASP A 80 17.78 2.91 27.74
N PRO A 81 18.41 2.00 26.96
CA PRO A 81 17.72 1.02 26.13
C PRO A 81 16.77 0.11 26.92
N GLU A 82 17.02 -0.15 28.20
CA GLU A 82 16.19 -1.01 29.03
C GLU A 82 14.87 -0.31 29.39
N THR A 83 14.94 0.97 29.76
CA THR A 83 13.76 1.78 30.08
C THR A 83 12.94 2.14 28.84
N ALA A 84 13.60 2.31 27.70
CA ALA A 84 12.96 2.56 26.41
C ALA A 84 12.13 1.36 25.94
N ASN A 85 12.66 0.13 26.08
CA ASN A 85 11.94 -1.09 25.70
C ASN A 85 10.69 -1.33 26.56
N LEU A 86 10.75 -1.07 27.87
CA LEU A 86 9.60 -1.20 28.77
C LEU A 86 8.46 -0.22 28.41
N LYS A 87 8.80 1.00 27.98
CA LYS A 87 7.81 2.03 27.58
C LYS A 87 7.40 1.93 26.10
N ARG A 88 8.12 1.16 25.29
CA ARG A 88 7.92 1.00 23.83
C ARG A 88 6.50 0.53 23.51
N ASN A 89 5.99 -0.47 24.22
CA ASN A 89 4.64 -1.00 23.97
C ASN A 89 3.54 0.03 24.23
N LYS A 90 3.61 0.78 25.34
CA LYS A 90 2.60 1.80 25.66
C LYS A 90 2.66 3.01 24.71
N ARG A 91 3.88 3.51 24.44
CA ARG A 91 4.08 4.61 23.48
C ARG A 91 3.69 4.20 22.06
N GLY A 92 4.01 2.96 21.68
CA GLY A 92 3.68 2.41 20.38
C GLY A 92 2.19 2.20 20.17
N ALA A 93 1.45 1.75 21.18
CA ALA A 93 -0.01 1.65 21.11
C ALA A 93 -0.66 3.02 20.93
N LEU A 94 -0.19 4.04 21.67
CA LEU A 94 -0.69 5.42 21.53
C LEU A 94 -0.38 6.01 20.15
N LEU A 95 0.84 5.83 19.63
CA LEU A 95 1.22 6.28 18.29
C LEU A 95 0.41 5.59 17.21
N THR A 96 0.17 4.29 17.35
CA THR A 96 -0.67 3.52 16.42
C THR A 96 -2.11 4.02 16.45
N LEU A 97 -2.68 4.28 17.63
CA LEU A 97 -4.02 4.84 17.77
C LEU A 97 -4.13 6.23 17.11
N PHE A 98 -3.15 7.10 17.35
CA PHE A 98 -3.07 8.40 16.70
C PHE A 98 -2.98 8.29 15.18
N TYR A 99 -2.16 7.38 14.67
CA TYR A 99 -2.03 7.10 13.24
C TYR A 99 -3.37 6.61 12.63
N ILE A 100 -4.10 5.73 13.33
CA ILE A 100 -5.43 5.27 12.90
C ILE A 100 -6.41 6.44 12.81
N ILE A 101 -6.44 7.33 13.80
CA ILE A 101 -7.34 8.49 13.79
C ILE A 101 -7.01 9.43 12.62
N LEU A 102 -5.73 9.69 12.36
CA LEU A 102 -5.31 10.53 11.23
C LEU A 102 -5.69 9.91 9.88
N THR A 103 -5.38 8.64 9.68
CA THR A 103 -5.71 7.92 8.43
C THR A 103 -7.22 7.81 8.23
N TRP A 104 -7.98 7.62 9.31
CA TRP A 104 -9.44 7.68 9.27
C TRP A 104 -9.95 9.06 8.88
N GLY A 105 -9.38 10.15 9.42
CA GLY A 105 -9.70 11.51 9.01
C GLY A 105 -9.44 11.75 7.52
N VAL A 106 -8.31 11.29 7.00
CA VAL A 106 -7.98 11.37 5.56
C VAL A 106 -8.96 10.56 4.71
N SER A 107 -9.45 9.42 5.20
CA SER A 107 -10.42 8.59 4.47
C SER A 107 -11.76 9.30 4.20
N GLN A 108 -12.12 10.31 5.00
CA GLN A 108 -13.36 11.09 4.81
C GLN A 108 -13.32 11.99 3.56
N VAL A 109 -12.14 12.27 3.00
CA VAL A 109 -11.96 13.13 1.82
C VAL A 109 -12.49 12.48 0.52
N GLY A 110 -12.86 11.20 0.58
CA GLY A 110 -13.44 10.44 -0.52
C GLY A 110 -12.39 9.85 -1.46
N LEU A 111 -12.68 8.66 -1.99
CA LEU A 111 -11.74 7.85 -2.78
C LEU A 111 -11.22 8.59 -4.02
N THR A 112 -12.10 9.32 -4.72
CA THR A 112 -11.74 10.02 -5.97
C THR A 112 -10.70 11.11 -5.75
N SER A 113 -10.84 11.90 -4.69
CA SER A 113 -9.88 12.96 -4.34
C SER A 113 -8.54 12.35 -3.89
N LEU A 114 -8.60 11.26 -3.12
CA LEU A 114 -7.42 10.57 -2.63
C LEU A 114 -6.58 9.95 -3.77
N VAL A 115 -7.24 9.33 -4.75
CA VAL A 115 -6.57 8.73 -5.92
C VAL A 115 -6.04 9.81 -6.86
N SER A 116 -6.83 10.85 -7.16
CA SER A 116 -6.42 11.87 -8.15
C SER A 116 -5.37 12.84 -7.63
N LYS A 117 -5.49 13.28 -6.37
CA LYS A 117 -4.61 14.30 -5.78
C LYS A 117 -3.63 13.71 -4.77
N GLY A 118 -4.09 12.77 -3.93
CA GLY A 118 -3.26 12.15 -2.91
C GLY A 118 -2.12 11.32 -3.49
N LEU A 119 -2.40 10.42 -4.45
CA LEU A 119 -1.34 9.62 -5.08
C LEU A 119 -0.36 10.47 -5.88
N THR A 120 -0.85 11.52 -6.55
CA THR A 120 -0.01 12.47 -7.27
C THR A 120 0.95 13.19 -6.31
N LEU A 121 0.44 13.67 -5.17
CA LEU A 121 1.27 14.30 -4.14
C LEU A 121 2.33 13.34 -3.58
N VAL A 122 1.92 12.12 -3.20
CA VAL A 122 2.85 11.10 -2.69
C VAL A 122 3.92 10.76 -3.73
N SER A 123 3.55 10.70 -5.02
CA SER A 123 4.49 10.45 -6.12
C SER A 123 5.52 11.57 -6.25
N TYR A 124 5.10 12.84 -6.12
CA TYR A 124 6.05 13.96 -6.10
C TYR A 124 6.99 13.89 -4.90
N ILE A 125 6.48 13.60 -3.71
CA ILE A 125 7.33 13.43 -2.52
C ILE A 125 8.37 12.32 -2.78
N ASN A 126 7.92 11.15 -3.26
CA ASN A 126 8.79 10.02 -3.55
C ASN A 126 9.86 10.35 -4.62
N LEU A 127 9.50 11.14 -5.63
CA LEU A 127 10.44 11.59 -6.66
C LEU A 127 11.62 12.35 -6.05
N PHE A 128 11.34 13.31 -5.17
CA PHE A 128 12.38 14.15 -4.57
C PHE A 128 13.12 13.48 -3.41
N THR A 129 12.45 12.63 -2.63
CA THR A 129 13.06 12.03 -1.42
C THR A 129 13.77 10.71 -1.67
N LEU A 130 13.36 9.95 -2.70
CA LEU A 130 13.91 8.62 -2.99
C LEU A 130 14.49 8.54 -4.40
N ILE A 131 13.71 8.85 -5.44
CA ILE A 131 14.12 8.60 -6.82
C ILE A 131 15.34 9.45 -7.20
N ILE A 132 15.26 10.77 -7.05
CA ILE A 132 16.36 11.68 -7.41
C ILE A 132 17.65 11.34 -6.63
N PRO A 133 17.63 11.23 -5.28
CA PRO A 133 18.82 10.83 -4.53
C PRO A 133 19.40 9.48 -4.97
N THR A 134 18.54 8.50 -5.24
CA THR A 134 18.98 7.17 -5.70
C THR A 134 19.66 7.25 -7.07
N VAL A 135 19.07 7.97 -8.02
CA VAL A 135 19.65 8.16 -9.36
C VAL A 135 20.98 8.89 -9.27
N ILE A 136 21.07 9.96 -8.47
CA ILE A 136 22.32 10.68 -8.23
C ILE A 136 23.38 9.75 -7.65
N ASN A 137 23.04 8.95 -6.64
CA ASN A 137 23.97 7.98 -6.04
C ASN A 137 24.42 6.90 -7.03
N VAL A 138 23.54 6.44 -7.92
CA VAL A 138 23.90 5.53 -9.01
C VAL A 138 24.88 6.19 -9.99
N LEU A 139 24.65 7.46 -10.37
CA LEU A 139 25.47 8.20 -11.33
C LEU A 139 26.85 8.59 -10.77
N ILE A 140 26.92 8.99 -9.50
CA ILE A 140 28.17 9.33 -8.81
C ILE A 140 28.99 8.07 -8.47
N GLY A 141 28.40 6.89 -8.64
CA GLY A 141 28.91 5.63 -8.13
C GLY A 141 28.53 5.51 -6.65
N TRP A 142 27.91 4.40 -6.29
CA TRP A 142 27.62 4.10 -4.89
C TRP A 142 28.96 4.08 -4.14
N ARG A 143 29.24 5.13 -3.37
CA ARG A 143 30.20 5.02 -2.28
C ARG A 143 29.51 4.07 -1.31
N ASP A 144 29.86 2.79 -1.41
CA ASP A 144 29.56 1.82 -0.37
C ASP A 144 30.02 2.46 0.94
N GLY A 145 29.06 3.03 1.69
CA GLY A 145 29.30 3.40 3.07
C GLY A 145 29.79 2.12 3.74
N GLU A 146 30.85 2.23 4.53
CA GLU A 146 31.54 1.11 5.18
C GLU A 146 30.58 0.23 6.01
N TYR A 147 29.81 -0.66 5.39
CA TYR A 147 29.00 -1.68 6.06
C TYR A 147 29.80 -2.97 6.28
N SER A 148 31.13 -2.91 6.17
CA SER A 148 32.09 -4.03 6.26
C SER A 148 32.96 -3.97 7.51
N LYS A 149 32.61 -3.17 8.53
CA LYS A 149 33.37 -3.14 9.79
C LYS A 149 32.43 -3.17 10.98
N GLU A 150 31.81 -4.33 11.21
CA GLU A 150 31.44 -4.83 12.53
C GLU A 150 31.21 -6.35 12.45
#